data_AF-A0A3M1YLX3-F1
#
_entry.id   AF-A0A3M1YLX3-F1
#
_cell.length_a   1.000
_cell.length_b   1.000
_cell.length_c   1.000
_cell.angle_alpha   90.00
_cell.angle_beta   90.00
_cell.angle_gamma   90.00
#
_symmetry.space_group_name_H-M   'P 1'
#
loop_
_entity.id
_entity.type
_entity.pdbx_description
1 polymer ?
#
loop_
_entity_poly.entity_id
_entity_poly.type
_entity_poly.pdbx_seq_one_letter_code
_entity_poly.pdbx_strand_id
1 'polypeptide(L)'
;MPGNTTFVFLSGGLTCFRAIIFNKKNGMGRYCFKKAERLKSYKIIEQLFARKGKSFGMYPLRVIWLETPLPHPEARIQFALSVPRRSFPKAVHRNRIRRRIREAWRLNKHRLYEKMPPDRQFAFMVIYTAKEPLSFSEIEAGMRRLIRKFSKIELSDPNQRP
;
A
#
# COMPACT_ATOMS: atom_id res chain seq x y z
N MET A 1 29.86 -7.43 58.31
CA MET A 1 30.04 -6.04 57.82
C MET A 1 29.50 -5.97 56.41
N PRO A 2 28.39 -5.25 56.15
CA PRO A 2 27.81 -5.16 54.83
C PRO A 2 28.55 -4.12 53.98
N GLY A 3 28.94 -4.50 52.77
CA GLY A 3 29.53 -3.62 51.77
C GLY A 3 28.45 -2.74 51.13
N ASN A 4 28.73 -1.44 51.06
CA ASN A 4 27.85 -0.41 50.49
C ASN A 4 27.56 -0.67 49.01
N THR A 5 26.27 -0.69 48.71
CA THR A 5 25.71 -0.67 47.36
C THR A 5 25.36 0.78 47.02
N THR A 6 26.02 1.37 46.04
CA THR A 6 25.68 2.71 45.52
C THR A 6 24.99 2.56 44.17
N PHE A 7 23.65 2.62 44.17
CA PHE A 7 22.84 2.69 42.94
C PHE A 7 22.73 4.16 42.51
N VAL A 8 23.25 4.47 41.32
CA VAL A 8 22.97 5.73 40.62
C VAL A 8 21.67 5.55 39.85
N PHE A 9 20.64 6.31 40.23
CA PHE A 9 19.39 6.43 39.50
C PHE A 9 19.62 7.17 38.17
N LEU A 10 19.41 6.48 37.04
CA LEU A 10 19.08 7.13 35.77
C LEU A 10 17.60 6.87 35.47
N SER A 11 16.83 7.94 35.66
CA SER A 11 15.47 8.14 35.19
C SER A 11 15.35 7.83 33.69
N GLY A 12 14.40 6.97 33.30
CA GLY A 12 14.09 6.79 31.89
C GLY A 12 13.01 5.76 31.57
N GLY A 13 11.76 6.23 31.48
CA GLY A 13 10.85 5.84 30.40
C GLY A 13 10.31 4.41 30.39
N LEU A 14 9.07 4.28 30.87
CA LEU A 14 8.11 3.22 30.56
C LEU A 14 8.16 2.81 29.08
N THR A 15 8.68 1.62 28.78
CA THR A 15 8.26 0.86 27.59
C THR A 15 7.63 -0.43 28.06
N CYS A 16 6.30 -0.39 28.14
CA CYS A 16 5.46 -1.54 28.39
C CYS A 16 5.58 -2.48 27.18
N PHE A 17 6.51 -3.45 27.28
CA PHE A 17 6.50 -4.64 26.44
C PHE A 17 5.15 -5.33 26.63
N ARG A 18 4.26 -5.22 25.64
CA ARG A 18 2.99 -5.94 25.63
C ARG A 18 2.90 -6.83 24.38
N ALA A 19 3.18 -8.10 24.66
CA ALA A 19 2.66 -9.33 24.05
C ALA A 19 1.98 -9.23 22.67
N ILE A 20 2.61 -9.89 21.68
CA ILE A 20 2.00 -10.26 20.42
C ILE A 20 1.12 -11.50 20.68
N ILE A 21 -0.20 -11.32 20.77
CA ILE A 21 -1.17 -12.41 20.64
C ILE A 21 -1.67 -12.42 19.19
N PHE A 22 -1.17 -13.36 18.39
CA PHE A 22 -1.57 -13.58 17.00
C PHE A 22 -2.81 -14.47 16.98
N ASN A 23 -4.01 -13.89 16.88
CA ASN A 23 -5.24 -14.67 16.75
C ASN A 23 -5.62 -14.83 15.26
N LYS A 24 -5.37 -16.03 14.74
CA LYS A 24 -5.73 -16.49 13.39
C LYS A 24 -7.24 -16.76 13.35
N LYS A 25 -8.01 -15.88 12.70
CA LYS A 25 -9.37 -16.23 12.23
C LYS A 25 -9.39 -16.44 10.72
N ASN A 26 -9.37 -17.72 10.34
CA ASN A 26 -9.79 -18.21 9.03
C ASN A 26 -11.28 -17.85 8.83
N GLY A 27 -11.60 -17.15 7.74
CA GLY A 27 -12.97 -16.77 7.39
C GLY A 27 -13.16 -16.80 5.89
N MET A 28 -14.02 -17.71 5.44
CA MET A 28 -14.40 -18.02 4.05
C MET A 28 -14.58 -16.76 3.20
N GLY A 29 -13.80 -16.67 2.12
CA GLY A 29 -13.49 -15.43 1.43
C GLY A 29 -14.55 -14.97 0.43
N ARG A 30 -15.50 -14.15 0.88
CA ARG A 30 -16.01 -13.09 0.01
C ARG A 30 -14.82 -12.22 -0.38
N TYR A 31 -14.57 -11.99 -1.68
CA TYR A 31 -13.51 -11.09 -2.17
C TYR A 31 -13.81 -9.61 -1.85
N CYS A 32 -14.01 -9.29 -0.58
CA CYS A 32 -14.24 -7.95 -0.09
C CYS A 32 -12.90 -7.24 0.10
N PHE A 33 -12.86 -5.97 -0.30
CA PHE A 33 -11.70 -5.11 -0.10
C PHE A 33 -11.56 -4.80 1.40
N LYS A 34 -10.71 -5.57 2.09
CA LYS A 34 -10.57 -5.58 3.56
C LYS A 34 -10.04 -4.24 4.06
N LYS A 35 -10.32 -3.90 5.32
CA LYS A 35 -9.81 -2.66 5.95
C LYS A 35 -8.27 -2.64 5.97
N ALA A 36 -7.64 -3.80 6.16
CA ALA A 36 -6.19 -3.97 6.19
C ALA A 36 -5.51 -3.67 4.84
N GLU A 37 -6.21 -3.86 3.71
CA GLU A 37 -5.67 -3.58 2.36
C GLU A 37 -5.71 -2.07 2.02
N ARG A 38 -6.27 -1.21 2.89
CA ARG A 38 -6.41 0.22 2.64
C ARG A 38 -5.26 0.99 3.25
N LEU A 39 -4.49 1.69 2.43
CA LEU A 39 -3.48 2.63 2.91
C LEU A 39 -4.18 3.87 3.50
N LYS A 40 -4.14 4.00 4.83
CA LYS A 40 -4.69 5.15 5.58
C LYS A 40 -3.66 5.93 6.39
N SER A 41 -2.48 5.36 6.60
CA SER A 41 -1.45 5.97 7.44
C SER A 41 -0.91 7.24 6.79
N TYR A 42 -1.09 8.38 7.46
CA TYR A 42 -0.59 9.68 7.00
C TYR A 42 0.94 9.65 6.82
N LYS A 43 1.66 9.09 7.80
CA LYS A 43 3.13 8.98 7.77
C LYS A 43 3.63 8.22 6.52
N ILE A 44 2.95 7.13 6.14
CA ILE A 44 3.35 6.34 4.97
C ILE A 44 3.05 7.11 3.67
N ILE A 45 1.91 7.80 3.61
CA ILE A 45 1.55 8.65 2.47
C ILE A 45 2.56 9.80 2.32
N GLU A 46 2.95 10.43 3.41
CA GLU A 46 3.97 11.47 3.42
C GLU A 46 5.32 10.93 2.93
N GLN A 47 5.77 9.77 3.43
CA GLN A 47 7.00 9.11 2.98
C GLN A 47 6.98 8.75 1.49
N LEU A 48 5.82 8.35 0.94
CA LEU A 48 5.65 8.09 -0.49
C LEU A 48 5.95 9.34 -1.34
N PHE A 49 5.52 10.52 -0.90
CA PHE A 49 5.73 11.78 -1.63
C PHE A 49 7.05 12.47 -1.30
N ALA A 50 7.62 12.25 -0.11
CA ALA A 50 8.82 12.92 0.39
C ALA A 50 10.16 12.33 -0.13
N ARG A 51 10.19 11.82 -1.38
CA ARG A 51 11.38 11.30 -2.13
C ARG A 51 11.76 9.82 -1.95
N LYS A 52 11.06 9.03 -1.13
CA LYS A 52 11.33 7.58 -1.03
C LYS A 52 10.52 6.72 -2.00
N GLY A 53 9.40 7.24 -2.50
CA GLY A 53 8.54 6.51 -3.42
C GLY A 53 9.06 6.48 -4.85
N LYS A 54 9.18 5.28 -5.43
CA LYS A 54 9.36 5.11 -6.88
C LYS A 54 8.02 5.37 -7.57
N SER A 55 8.04 5.93 -8.79
CA SER A 55 6.81 6.22 -9.54
C SER A 55 6.93 5.89 -11.01
N PHE A 56 5.83 5.45 -11.61
CA PHE A 56 5.69 5.39 -13.07
C PHE A 56 4.25 5.64 -13.49
N GLY A 57 4.09 6.21 -14.69
CA GLY A 57 2.79 6.42 -15.32
C GLY A 57 2.52 5.36 -16.39
N MET A 58 1.30 4.84 -16.43
CA MET A 58 0.75 4.00 -17.49
C MET A 58 -0.68 4.47 -17.77
N TYR A 59 -0.92 5.19 -18.85
CA TYR A 59 -2.23 5.77 -19.13
C TYR A 59 -3.36 4.71 -18.99
N PRO A 60 -4.41 4.98 -18.19
CA PRO A 60 -4.78 6.26 -17.55
C PRO A 60 -4.35 6.44 -16.08
N LEU A 61 -3.56 5.52 -15.53
CA LEU A 61 -3.18 5.44 -14.13
C LEU A 61 -1.71 5.81 -13.93
N ARG A 62 -1.40 6.51 -12.84
CA ARG A 62 -0.04 6.68 -12.35
C ARG A 62 0.07 5.98 -11.01
N VAL A 63 1.14 5.24 -10.76
CA VAL A 63 1.39 4.61 -9.47
C VAL A 63 2.65 5.17 -8.85
N ILE A 64 2.56 5.36 -7.54
CA ILE A 64 3.69 5.64 -6.67
C ILE A 64 3.71 4.49 -5.66
N TRP A 65 4.86 3.87 -5.46
CA TRP A 65 5.00 2.78 -4.49
C TRP A 65 6.24 2.95 -3.64
N LEU A 66 6.19 2.34 -2.47
CA LEU A 66 7.27 2.30 -1.48
C LEU A 66 7.24 0.93 -0.80
N GLU A 67 8.40 0.30 -0.68
CA GLU A 67 8.58 -0.84 0.21
C GLU A 67 8.76 -0.34 1.64
N THR A 68 7.89 -0.76 2.54
CA THR A 68 7.91 -0.30 3.95
C THR A 68 7.16 -1.30 4.82
N PRO A 69 7.58 -1.53 6.08
CA PRO A 69 6.79 -2.29 7.02
C PRO A 69 5.42 -1.63 7.22
N LEU A 70 4.37 -2.39 6.92
CA LEU A 70 2.99 -1.98 6.97
C LEU A 70 2.40 -2.29 8.36
N PRO A 71 1.53 -1.43 8.90
CA PRO A 71 0.93 -1.62 10.22
C PRO A 71 0.01 -2.84 10.33
N HIS A 72 -0.38 -3.45 9.21
CA HIS A 72 -1.20 -4.65 9.18
C HIS A 72 -0.45 -5.76 8.45
N PRO A 73 0.18 -6.72 9.18
CA PRO A 73 0.96 -7.79 8.58
C PRO A 73 0.16 -8.70 7.63
N GLU A 74 -1.15 -8.77 7.82
CA GLU A 74 -2.05 -9.57 6.98
C GLU A 74 -2.15 -9.07 5.53
N ALA A 75 -1.85 -7.79 5.28
CA ALA A 75 -1.92 -7.18 3.96
C ALA A 75 -0.50 -6.90 3.45
N ARG A 76 -0.04 -7.75 2.52
CA ARG A 76 1.25 -7.54 1.80
C ARG A 76 1.27 -6.23 1.03
N ILE A 77 0.10 -5.78 0.56
CA ILE A 77 -0.05 -4.55 -0.19
C ILE A 77 -1.15 -3.70 0.42
N GLN A 78 -0.78 -2.48 0.80
CA GLN A 78 -1.74 -1.44 1.16
C GLN A 78 -1.96 -0.49 -0.01
N PHE A 79 -3.21 -0.31 -0.39
CA PHE A 79 -3.61 0.41 -1.59
C PHE A 79 -4.41 1.67 -1.25
N ALA A 80 -3.99 2.81 -1.81
CA ALA A 80 -4.70 4.08 -1.80
C ALA A 80 -4.97 4.58 -3.22
N LEU A 81 -6.02 5.41 -3.32
CA LEU A 81 -6.48 6.00 -4.56
C LEU A 81 -6.60 7.51 -4.44
N SER A 82 -6.02 8.22 -5.38
CA SER A 82 -6.25 9.65 -5.59
C SER A 82 -6.91 9.89 -6.94
N VAL A 83 -7.98 10.69 -6.92
CA VAL A 83 -8.65 11.19 -8.12
C VAL A 83 -8.65 12.71 -8.03
N PRO A 84 -8.08 13.42 -9.01
CA PRO A 84 -7.92 14.87 -8.94
C PRO A 84 -9.27 15.58 -8.89
N ARG A 85 -9.46 16.44 -7.89
CA ARG A 85 -10.67 17.28 -7.73
C ARG A 85 -10.81 18.30 -8.86
N ARG A 86 -9.68 18.83 -9.36
CA ARG A 86 -9.66 19.85 -10.44
C ARG A 86 -10.28 19.33 -11.74
N SER A 87 -9.97 18.09 -12.13
CA SER A 87 -10.49 17.51 -13.39
C SER A 87 -11.94 17.01 -13.28
N PHE A 88 -12.38 16.60 -12.09
CA PHE A 88 -13.72 16.05 -11.88
C PHE A 88 -14.43 16.80 -10.75
N PRO A 89 -15.11 17.93 -11.01
CA PRO A 89 -15.77 18.71 -9.98
C PRO A 89 -16.97 17.99 -9.36
N LYS A 90 -17.70 17.18 -10.16
CA LYS A 90 -18.86 16.41 -9.67
C LYS A 90 -18.42 15.18 -8.86
N ALA A 91 -18.94 15.06 -7.63
CA ALA A 91 -18.62 13.95 -6.72
C ALA A 91 -19.00 12.59 -7.29
N VAL A 92 -20.12 12.52 -8.01
CA VAL A 92 -20.63 11.29 -8.63
C VAL A 92 -19.62 10.70 -9.62
N HIS A 93 -18.98 11.54 -10.46
CA HIS A 93 -17.97 11.08 -11.41
C HIS A 93 -16.71 10.55 -10.71
N ARG A 94 -16.20 11.27 -9.70
CA ARG A 94 -15.06 10.80 -8.89
C ARG A 94 -15.36 9.45 -8.23
N ASN A 95 -16.56 9.30 -7.68
CA ASN A 95 -16.98 8.07 -7.03
C ASN A 95 -17.09 6.90 -8.02
N ARG A 96 -17.63 7.15 -9.22
CA ARG A 96 -17.68 6.16 -10.30
C ARG A 96 -16.28 5.71 -10.71
N ILE A 97 -15.33 6.64 -10.88
CA ILE A 97 -13.93 6.32 -11.18
C ILE A 97 -13.28 5.51 -10.05
N ARG A 98 -13.40 5.96 -8.78
CA ARG A 98 -12.87 5.23 -7.61
C ARG A 98 -13.48 3.83 -7.48
N ARG A 99 -14.75 3.63 -7.85
CA ARG A 99 -15.40 2.32 -7.89
C ARG A 99 -14.77 1.44 -8.98
N ARG A 100 -14.65 1.94 -10.22
CA ARG A 100 -14.03 1.22 -11.34
C ARG A 100 -12.59 0.79 -11.05
N ILE A 101 -11.76 1.68 -10.50
CA ILE A 101 -10.36 1.35 -10.19
C ILE A 101 -10.28 0.31 -9.07
N ARG A 102 -11.10 0.42 -8.02
CA ARG A 102 -11.15 -0.61 -6.95
C ARG A 102 -11.54 -1.98 -7.51
N GLU A 103 -12.47 -2.01 -8.47
CA GLU A 103 -12.88 -3.26 -9.09
C GLU A 103 -11.79 -3.86 -9.98
N ALA A 104 -11.11 -3.03 -10.77
CA ALA A 104 -9.95 -3.44 -11.55
C ALA A 104 -8.82 -4.00 -10.65
N TRP A 105 -8.59 -3.37 -9.49
CA TRP A 105 -7.66 -3.87 -8.47
C TRP A 105 -8.12 -5.20 -7.89
N ARG A 106 -9.40 -5.33 -7.50
CA ARG A 106 -9.98 -6.55 -6.94
C ARG A 106 -9.77 -7.74 -7.86
N LEU A 107 -9.99 -7.56 -9.16
CA LEU A 107 -9.80 -8.61 -10.17
C LEU A 107 -8.34 -8.97 -10.38
N ASN A 108 -7.42 -8.00 -10.36
CA ASN A 108 -6.01 -8.26 -10.73
C ASN A 108 -5.08 -8.50 -9.54
N LYS A 109 -5.54 -8.34 -8.29
CA LYS A 109 -4.67 -8.45 -7.10
C LYS A 109 -3.96 -9.80 -6.98
N HIS A 110 -4.65 -10.90 -7.28
CA HIS A 110 -4.11 -12.27 -7.11
C HIS A 110 -2.77 -12.44 -7.87
N ARG A 111 -2.72 -11.94 -9.11
CA ARG A 111 -1.52 -12.00 -9.98
C ARG A 111 -0.29 -11.34 -9.37
N LEU A 112 -0.51 -10.35 -8.51
CA LEU A 112 0.56 -9.64 -7.84
C LEU A 112 1.00 -10.37 -6.56
N TYR A 113 0.04 -10.91 -5.81
CA TYR A 113 0.29 -11.68 -4.59
C TYR A 113 1.00 -13.01 -4.87
N GLU A 114 0.74 -13.64 -6.02
CA GLU A 114 1.40 -14.87 -6.47
C GLU A 114 2.90 -14.65 -6.77
N LYS A 115 3.26 -13.46 -7.25
CA LYS A 115 4.64 -13.15 -7.66
C LYS A 115 5.48 -12.50 -6.57
N MET A 116 4.85 -11.98 -5.53
CA MET A 116 5.56 -11.31 -4.43
C MET A 116 6.01 -12.32 -3.37
N PRO A 117 7.26 -12.22 -2.88
CA PRO A 117 7.70 -12.96 -1.70
C PRO A 117 6.87 -12.57 -0.46
N PRO A 118 6.65 -13.50 0.47
CA PRO A 118 5.78 -13.29 1.63
C PRO A 118 6.29 -12.22 2.60
N ASP A 119 7.59 -11.94 2.60
CA ASP A 119 8.25 -11.07 3.58
C ASP A 119 8.28 -9.59 3.18
N ARG A 120 7.92 -9.28 1.92
CA ARG A 120 7.96 -7.91 1.40
C ARG A 120 6.59 -7.25 1.47
N GLN A 121 6.59 -6.00 1.90
CA GLN A 121 5.38 -5.21 2.08
C GLN A 121 5.47 -3.89 1.34
N PHE A 122 4.41 -3.57 0.60
CA PHE A 122 4.38 -2.40 -0.26
C PHE A 122 3.18 -1.49 0.00
N ALA A 123 3.46 -0.19 0.09
CA ALA A 123 2.46 0.86 0.06
C ALA A 123 2.28 1.35 -1.38
N PHE A 124 1.05 1.28 -1.89
CA PHE A 124 0.68 1.68 -3.25
C PHE A 124 -0.25 2.89 -3.20
N MET A 125 0.08 3.91 -3.98
CA MET A 125 -0.76 5.07 -4.22
C MET A 125 -1.01 5.20 -5.71
N VAL A 126 -2.26 4.98 -6.13
CA VAL A 126 -2.67 5.10 -7.53
C VAL A 126 -3.40 6.42 -7.77
N ILE A 127 -2.92 7.18 -8.75
CA ILE A 127 -3.42 8.49 -9.15
C ILE A 127 -4.05 8.37 -10.53
N TYR A 128 -5.32 8.74 -10.65
CA TYR A 128 -5.99 8.85 -11.94
C TYR A 128 -5.54 10.11 -12.67
N THR A 129 -4.96 9.97 -13.87
CA THR A 129 -4.35 11.08 -14.61
C THR A 129 -5.19 11.53 -15.82
N ALA A 130 -6.09 10.68 -16.32
CA ALA A 130 -6.94 11.06 -17.45
C ALA A 130 -7.94 12.18 -17.08
N LYS A 131 -8.22 13.05 -18.05
CA LYS A 131 -9.16 14.18 -17.90
C LYS A 131 -10.62 13.75 -18.03
N GLU A 132 -10.87 12.61 -18.67
CA GLU A 132 -12.21 12.09 -18.96
C GLU A 132 -12.52 10.84 -18.14
N PRO A 133 -13.81 10.54 -17.89
CA PRO A 133 -14.21 9.35 -17.15
C PRO A 133 -14.20 8.11 -18.05
N LEU A 134 -13.03 7.47 -18.17
CA LEU A 134 -12.84 6.28 -19.01
C LEU A 134 -13.67 5.09 -18.55
N SER A 135 -13.96 4.21 -19.51
CA SER A 135 -14.72 2.98 -19.28
C SER A 135 -13.98 2.01 -18.34
N PHE A 136 -14.70 1.01 -17.83
CA PHE A 136 -14.08 0.00 -16.97
C PHE A 136 -12.99 -0.78 -17.69
N SER A 137 -13.23 -1.16 -18.95
CA SER A 137 -12.29 -1.92 -19.79
C SER A 137 -10.94 -1.21 -19.93
N GLU A 138 -10.96 0.10 -20.19
CA GLU A 138 -9.74 0.90 -20.35
C GLU A 138 -8.95 1.02 -19.04
N ILE A 139 -9.66 1.23 -17.92
CA ILE A 139 -9.04 1.29 -16.59
C ILE A 139 -8.44 -0.07 -16.21
N GLU A 140 -9.13 -1.16 -16.51
CA GLU A 140 -8.68 -2.53 -16.23
C GLU A 140 -7.47 -2.92 -17.07
N ALA A 141 -7.48 -2.57 -18.36
CA ALA A 141 -6.32 -2.72 -19.24
C ALA A 141 -5.11 -1.92 -18.72
N GLY A 142 -5.33 -0.67 -18.28
CA GLY A 142 -4.31 0.17 -17.66
C GLY A 142 -3.75 -0.43 -16.37
N MET A 143 -4.62 -0.92 -15.48
CA MET A 143 -4.23 -1.58 -14.23
C MET A 143 -3.41 -2.84 -14.49
N ARG A 144 -3.81 -3.66 -15.46
CA ARG A 144 -3.07 -4.87 -15.85
C ARG A 144 -1.68 -4.53 -16.39
N ARG A 145 -1.56 -3.48 -17.22
CA ARG A 145 -0.26 -2.98 -17.70
C ARG A 145 0.63 -2.51 -16.54
N LEU A 146 0.04 -1.75 -15.62
CA LEU A 146 0.71 -1.25 -14.42
C LEU A 146 1.25 -2.39 -13.56
N ILE A 147 0.44 -3.41 -13.26
CA ILE A 147 0.86 -4.56 -12.47
C ILE A 147 1.98 -5.33 -13.17
N ARG A 148 1.87 -5.59 -14.48
CA ARG A 148 2.95 -6.26 -15.23
C ARG A 148 4.26 -5.47 -15.18
N LYS A 149 4.20 -4.14 -15.35
CA LYS A 149 5.38 -3.29 -15.30
C LYS A 149 5.99 -3.26 -13.90
N PHE A 150 5.15 -3.15 -12.86
CA PHE A 150 5.59 -3.23 -11.47
C PHE A 150 6.30 -4.57 -11.20
N SER A 151 5.69 -5.70 -11.56
CA SER A 151 6.30 -7.01 -11.38
C SER A 151 7.63 -7.12 -12.11
N LYS A 152 7.76 -6.54 -13.31
CA LYS A 152 9.06 -6.50 -13.99
C LYS A 152 10.08 -5.72 -13.17
N ILE A 153 9.79 -4.46 -12.82
CA ILE A 153 10.73 -3.59 -12.09
C ILE A 153 11.18 -4.25 -10.78
N GLU A 154 10.25 -4.78 -9.99
CA GLU A 154 10.59 -5.24 -8.64
C GLU A 154 11.13 -6.68 -8.58
N LEU A 155 10.96 -7.48 -9.65
CA LEU A 155 11.44 -8.87 -9.74
C LEU A 155 12.64 -9.04 -10.68
N SER A 156 13.04 -8.00 -11.44
CA SER A 156 14.22 -8.06 -12.31
C SER A 156 15.49 -7.49 -11.70
N ASP A 157 15.41 -6.89 -10.50
CA ASP A 157 16.58 -6.33 -9.81
C ASP A 157 16.96 -7.15 -8.56
N PRO A 158 17.83 -8.17 -8.68
CA PRO A 158 18.54 -8.71 -7.51
C PRO A 158 19.63 -7.73 -6.99
N ASN A 159 20.01 -6.70 -7.76
CA ASN A 159 21.27 -5.95 -7.54
C ASN A 159 21.15 -4.40 -7.44
N GLN A 160 20.00 -3.84 -7.09
CA GLN A 160 19.96 -2.44 -6.63
C GLN A 160 19.73 -2.39 -5.11
N ARG A 161 20.80 -2.66 -4.36
CA ARG A 161 20.99 -2.10 -3.01
C ARG A 161 21.84 -0.83 -3.13
N PRO A 162 21.51 0.26 -2.42
CA PRO A 162 22.47 1.33 -2.22
C PRO A 162 23.73 0.81 -1.50
#